data_AF-A0A953HSZ9-F1
#
_entry.id   AF-A0A953HSZ9-F1
#
_cell.length_a   1.000
_cell.length_b   1.000
_cell.length_c   1.000
_cell.angle_alpha   90.00
_cell.angle_beta   90.00
_cell.angle_gamma   90.00
#
_symmetry.space_group_name_H-M   'P 1'
#
loop_
_entity.id
_entity.type
_entity.pdbx_description
1 polymer ?
#
loop_
_entity_poly.entity_id
_entity_poly.type
_entity_poly.pdbx_seq_one_letter_code
_entity_poly.pdbx_strand_id
1 'polypeptide(L)'
;MLEAFLLEGPARRGLLETYLQRYPDHAEALIELAHEIAHGEAAAGSPAADDEAALIAEAWAQVSVALAPAAVSAADWSRDALKRMQVGFAAPMVLFTSLRDRRVLPDTIPAGVVARLARLLGRQVQAVRAYLEQPAVLSGSMAYKSKAAPVASADKLSFDELLDQAGLSEAARRRLIEEGED
;
A
#
# COMPACT_ATOMS: atom_id res chain seq x y z
N MET A 1 17.05 30.54 -24.35
CA MET A 1 15.71 30.90 -24.88
C MET A 1 15.49 30.28 -26.27
N LEU A 2 15.75 28.97 -26.37
CA LEU A 2 15.59 28.12 -27.56
C LEU A 2 15.08 26.73 -27.13
N GLU A 3 15.36 26.35 -25.87
CA GLU A 3 14.83 25.15 -25.20
C GLU A 3 13.29 25.13 -25.11
N ALA A 4 12.63 26.28 -25.07
CA ALA A 4 11.16 26.36 -25.09
C ALA A 4 10.55 25.95 -26.45
N PHE A 5 11.31 26.04 -27.55
CA PHE A 5 10.87 25.61 -28.88
C PHE A 5 10.82 24.08 -29.03
N LEU A 6 11.64 23.36 -28.24
CA LEU A 6 11.74 21.91 -28.30
C LEU A 6 10.66 21.19 -27.48
N LEU A 7 9.96 21.89 -26.58
CA LEU A 7 9.04 21.27 -25.63
C LEU A 7 7.57 21.21 -26.09
N GLU A 8 7.17 21.98 -27.10
CA GLU A 8 5.77 22.08 -27.51
C GLU A 8 5.53 21.44 -28.89
N GLY A 9 4.93 20.25 -28.88
CA GLY A 9 4.14 19.76 -30.02
C GLY A 9 2.91 20.64 -30.27
N PRO A 10 1.96 20.17 -31.09
CA PRO A 10 1.58 20.67 -32.43
C PRO A 10 1.32 22.19 -32.61
N ALA A 11 2.04 23.08 -31.93
CA ALA A 11 2.00 24.54 -32.09
C ALA A 11 3.07 25.09 -33.07
N ARG A 12 3.76 24.23 -33.83
CA ARG A 12 4.97 24.60 -34.59
C ARG A 12 4.73 25.53 -35.78
N ARG A 13 3.58 25.47 -36.45
CA ARG A 13 3.36 26.24 -37.70
C ARG A 13 3.16 27.74 -37.42
N GLY A 14 2.38 28.09 -36.38
CA GLY A 14 2.18 29.49 -35.99
C GLY A 14 3.41 30.12 -35.31
N LEU A 15 4.23 29.31 -34.64
CA LEU A 15 5.47 29.79 -34.04
C LEU A 15 6.52 30.11 -35.11
N LEU A 16 6.72 29.22 -36.10
CA LEU A 16 7.69 29.45 -37.18
C LEU A 16 7.37 30.75 -37.94
N GLU A 17 6.11 30.99 -38.28
CA GLU A 17 5.68 32.25 -38.93
C GLU A 17 6.03 33.48 -38.08
N THR A 18 5.83 33.41 -36.77
CA THR A 18 6.18 34.50 -35.84
C THR A 18 7.69 34.75 -35.81
N TYR A 19 8.51 33.70 -35.82
CA TYR A 19 9.97 33.82 -35.81
C TYR A 19 10.53 34.32 -37.16
N LEU A 20 9.94 33.90 -38.28
CA LEU A 20 10.30 34.38 -39.61
C LEU A 20 9.99 35.87 -39.79
N GLN A 21 8.89 36.37 -39.20
CA GLN A 21 8.56 37.80 -39.19
C GLN A 21 9.51 38.63 -38.33
N ARG A 22 10.03 38.06 -37.25
CA ARG A 22 10.89 38.77 -36.28
C ARG A 22 12.37 38.76 -36.67
N TYR A 23 12.81 37.76 -37.44
CA TYR A 23 14.20 37.58 -37.87
C TYR A 23 14.28 37.21 -39.36
N PRO A 24 13.95 38.13 -40.27
CA PRO A 24 13.89 37.85 -41.71
C PRO A 24 15.26 37.48 -42.30
N ASP A 25 16.35 38.04 -41.76
CA ASP A 25 17.73 37.77 -42.20
C ASP A 25 18.20 36.33 -41.91
N HIS A 26 17.46 35.57 -41.08
CA HIS A 26 17.76 34.19 -40.73
C HIS A 26 16.70 33.20 -41.20
N ALA A 27 15.81 33.62 -42.12
CA ALA A 27 14.68 32.81 -42.57
C ALA A 27 15.09 31.45 -43.15
N GLU A 28 16.14 31.41 -43.97
CA GLU A 28 16.63 30.19 -44.61
C GLU A 28 17.17 29.18 -43.59
N ALA A 29 18.00 29.64 -42.65
CA ALA A 29 18.54 28.80 -41.57
C ALA A 29 17.44 28.28 -40.63
N LEU A 30 16.40 29.09 -40.36
CA LEU A 30 15.26 28.68 -39.54
C LEU A 30 14.40 27.63 -40.24
N ILE A 31 14.24 27.72 -41.56
CA ILE A 31 13.51 26.73 -42.37
C ILE A 31 14.30 25.42 -42.44
N GLU A 32 15.61 25.49 -42.67
CA GLU A 32 16.48 24.31 -42.70
C GLU A 32 16.46 23.56 -41.37
N LEU A 33 16.62 24.29 -40.26
CA LEU A 33 16.53 23.71 -38.91
C LEU A 33 15.15 23.09 -38.64
N ALA A 34 14.07 23.74 -39.06
CA ALA A 34 12.72 23.19 -38.91
C ALA A 34 12.53 21.89 -39.69
N HIS A 35 13.11 21.79 -40.88
CA HIS A 35 13.13 20.55 -41.66
C HIS A 35 14.00 19.47 -41.00
N GLU A 36 15.17 19.81 -40.48
CA GLU A 36 16.06 18.87 -39.78
C GLU A 36 15.38 18.28 -38.53
N ILE A 37 14.72 19.12 -37.72
CA ILE A 37 13.96 18.67 -36.55
C ILE A 37 12.80 17.76 -36.95
N ALA A 38 12.03 18.14 -37.98
CA ALA A 38 10.91 17.33 -38.47
C ALA A 38 11.38 15.97 -39.03
N HIS A 39 12.56 15.93 -39.66
CA HIS A 39 13.16 14.71 -40.16
C HIS A 39 13.74 13.85 -39.03
N GLY A 40 14.34 14.47 -38.01
CA GLY A 40 14.85 13.80 -36.82
C GLY A 40 13.76 13.11 -35.99
N GLU A 41 12.59 13.71 -35.88
CA GLU A 41 11.42 13.08 -35.23
C GLU A 41 10.80 11.96 -36.06
N ALA A 42 10.82 12.08 -37.39
CA ALA A 42 10.38 11.00 -38.27
C ALA A 42 11.36 9.82 -38.27
N ALA A 43 12.65 10.08 -38.05
CA ALA A 43 13.71 9.07 -37.98
C ALA A 43 13.88 8.46 -36.58
N ALA A 44 13.55 9.21 -35.52
CA ALA A 44 13.30 8.70 -34.18
C ALA A 44 11.97 7.94 -34.19
N GLY A 45 11.96 6.80 -34.89
CA GLY A 45 10.85 5.87 -34.87
C GLY A 45 10.41 5.69 -33.42
N SER A 46 9.17 6.08 -33.13
CA SER A 46 8.56 5.84 -31.83
C SER A 46 8.85 4.38 -31.48
N PRO A 47 9.40 4.07 -30.29
CA PRO A 47 9.31 2.68 -29.84
C PRO A 47 7.84 2.28 -30.00
N ALA A 48 7.59 1.05 -30.44
CA ALA A 48 6.21 0.58 -30.59
C ALA A 48 5.49 0.91 -29.27
N ALA A 49 4.30 1.51 -29.32
CA ALA A 49 3.60 1.98 -28.12
C ALA A 49 3.46 0.87 -27.04
N ASP A 50 3.53 -0.39 -27.47
CA ASP A 50 3.58 -1.58 -26.62
C ASP A 50 4.87 -1.70 -25.78
N ASP A 51 6.02 -1.32 -26.32
CA ASP A 51 7.32 -1.31 -25.62
C ASP A 51 7.38 -0.20 -24.56
N GLU A 52 6.83 0.97 -24.88
CA GLU A 52 6.71 2.08 -23.92
C GLU A 52 5.73 1.73 -22.79
N ALA A 53 4.57 1.15 -23.13
CA ALA A 53 3.61 0.68 -22.14
C ALA A 53 4.21 -0.41 -21.22
N ALA A 54 5.01 -1.33 -21.77
CA ALA A 54 5.70 -2.35 -20.98
C ALA A 54 6.74 -1.75 -20.04
N LEU A 55 7.52 -0.77 -20.50
CA LEU A 55 8.50 -0.06 -19.65
C LEU A 55 7.83 0.74 -18.53
N ILE A 56 6.71 1.40 -18.81
CA ILE A 56 5.92 2.12 -17.81
C ILE A 56 5.33 1.12 -16.80
N ALA A 57 4.78 -0.01 -17.27
CA ALA A 57 4.23 -1.04 -16.38
C ALA A 57 5.30 -1.63 -15.44
N GLU A 58 6.49 -1.91 -15.96
CA GLU A 58 7.63 -2.42 -15.19
C GLU A 58 8.12 -1.39 -14.16
N ALA A 59 8.31 -0.13 -14.58
CA ALA A 59 8.68 0.95 -13.67
C ALA A 59 7.62 1.17 -12.59
N TRP A 60 6.33 1.10 -12.95
CA TRP A 60 5.22 1.22 -12.01
C TRP A 60 5.16 0.04 -11.04
N ALA A 61 5.46 -1.18 -11.49
CA ALA A 61 5.56 -2.36 -10.63
C ALA A 61 6.69 -2.22 -9.61
N GLN A 62 7.87 -1.76 -10.04
CA GLN A 62 9.01 -1.53 -9.15
C GLN A 62 8.74 -0.43 -8.11
N VAL A 63 8.13 0.68 -8.53
CA VAL A 63 7.71 1.76 -7.63
C VAL A 63 6.63 1.27 -6.67
N SER A 64 5.68 0.47 -7.14
CA SER A 64 4.62 -0.11 -6.29
C SER A 64 5.19 -1.04 -5.23
N VAL A 65 6.22 -1.84 -5.56
CA VAL A 65 6.94 -2.67 -4.59
C VAL A 65 7.72 -1.82 -3.59
N ALA A 66 8.38 -0.75 -4.04
CA ALA A 66 9.13 0.15 -3.16
C ALA A 66 8.22 0.97 -2.23
N LEU A 67 7.01 1.31 -2.68
CA LEU A 67 5.99 2.00 -1.89
C LEU A 67 5.09 1.04 -1.09
N ALA A 68 5.26 -0.28 -1.27
CA ALA A 68 4.46 -1.25 -0.56
C ALA A 68 4.66 -1.10 0.96
N PRO A 69 3.57 -1.06 1.75
CA PRO A 69 3.67 -1.04 3.19
C PRO A 69 4.57 -2.18 3.68
N ALA A 70 5.50 -1.88 4.59
CA ALA A 70 6.26 -2.92 5.27
C ALA A 70 5.27 -3.94 5.90
N ALA A 71 5.36 -5.20 5.45
CA ALA A 71 4.46 -6.24 5.89
C ALA A 71 4.56 -6.45 7.41
N VAL A 72 3.43 -6.72 8.04
CA VAL A 72 3.40 -7.14 9.44
C VAL A 72 3.73 -8.63 9.50
N SER A 73 4.57 -8.99 10.45
CA SER A 73 5.03 -10.34 10.72
C SER A 73 4.75 -10.72 12.17
N ALA A 74 4.89 -12.02 12.50
CA ALA A 74 4.78 -12.46 13.90
C ALA A 74 5.84 -11.82 14.83
N ALA A 75 6.99 -11.37 14.29
CA ALA A 75 8.05 -10.73 15.06
C ALA A 75 7.65 -9.34 15.57
N ASP A 76 6.75 -8.64 14.87
CA ASP A 76 6.22 -7.34 15.30
C ASP A 76 5.36 -7.47 16.58
N TRP A 77 4.85 -8.67 16.88
CA TRP A 77 4.10 -9.02 18.09
C TRP A 77 5.02 -9.55 19.19
N SER A 78 6.14 -8.87 19.42
CA SER A 78 7.10 -9.21 20.48
C SER A 78 6.45 -9.12 21.87
N ARG A 79 7.07 -9.74 22.88
CA ARG A 79 6.59 -9.68 24.27
C ARG A 79 6.39 -8.23 24.75
N ASP A 80 7.29 -7.33 24.37
CA ASP A 80 7.20 -5.92 24.75
C ASP A 80 6.11 -5.19 23.96
N ALA A 81 5.90 -5.53 22.69
CA ALA A 81 4.75 -5.03 21.92
C ALA A 81 3.43 -5.46 22.55
N LEU A 82 3.29 -6.74 22.93
CA LEU A 82 2.10 -7.27 23.60
C LEU A 82 1.84 -6.57 24.95
N LYS A 83 2.90 -6.29 25.75
CA LYS A 83 2.76 -5.51 26.98
C LYS A 83 2.33 -4.06 26.71
N ARG A 84 2.91 -3.41 25.69
CA ARG A 84 2.49 -2.06 25.27
C ARG A 84 1.04 -2.03 24.81
N MET A 85 0.58 -3.06 24.12
CA MET A 85 -0.84 -3.21 23.74
C MET A 85 -1.74 -3.42 24.95
N GLN A 86 -1.35 -4.29 25.89
CA GLN A 86 -2.11 -4.52 27.12
C GLN A 86 -2.32 -3.22 27.91
N VAL A 87 -1.24 -2.44 28.10
CA VAL A 87 -1.33 -1.14 28.77
C VAL A 87 -2.09 -0.14 27.90
N GLY A 88 -1.75 -0.09 26.61
CA GLY A 88 -2.29 0.85 25.64
C GLY A 88 -3.80 0.77 25.54
N PHE A 89 -4.37 -0.42 25.43
CA PHE A 89 -5.81 -0.69 25.31
C PHE A 89 -6.50 -1.00 26.65
N ALA A 90 -5.77 -1.01 27.77
CA ALA A 90 -6.26 -1.50 29.06
C ALA A 90 -6.97 -2.87 28.97
N ALA A 91 -6.48 -3.76 28.11
CA ALA A 91 -7.12 -5.03 27.76
C ALA A 91 -6.22 -6.23 28.09
N PRO A 92 -6.81 -7.41 28.41
CA PRO A 92 -6.05 -8.63 28.68
C PRO A 92 -5.10 -9.04 27.55
N MET A 93 -3.93 -9.55 27.91
CA MET A 93 -2.91 -9.98 26.94
C MET A 93 -3.42 -11.08 25.99
N VAL A 94 -4.38 -11.89 26.44
CA VAL A 94 -4.97 -12.98 25.64
C VAL A 94 -5.60 -12.47 24.34
N LEU A 95 -6.18 -11.27 24.36
CA LEU A 95 -6.77 -10.63 23.17
C LEU A 95 -5.72 -10.44 22.07
N PHE A 96 -4.57 -9.87 22.43
CA PHE A 96 -3.49 -9.61 21.48
C PHE A 96 -2.78 -10.88 21.02
N THR A 97 -2.67 -11.89 21.87
CA THR A 97 -2.14 -13.20 21.43
C THR A 97 -3.08 -13.89 20.46
N SER A 98 -4.39 -13.79 20.65
CA SER A 98 -5.38 -14.33 19.71
C SER A 98 -5.37 -13.62 18.35
N LEU A 99 -5.14 -12.30 18.36
CA LEU A 99 -4.96 -11.50 17.13
C LEU A 99 -3.64 -11.84 16.41
N ARG A 100 -2.53 -11.95 17.15
CA ARG A 100 -1.24 -12.42 16.60
C ARG A 100 -1.38 -13.79 15.94
N ASP A 101 -2.09 -14.70 16.60
CA ASP A 101 -2.29 -16.06 16.10
C ASP A 101 -3.40 -16.13 15.01
N ARG A 102 -3.98 -14.97 14.65
CA ARG A 102 -4.99 -14.81 13.58
C ARG A 102 -6.21 -15.70 13.75
N ARG A 103 -6.62 -15.85 15.02
CA ARG A 103 -7.76 -16.68 15.44
C ARG A 103 -9.09 -15.94 15.42
N VAL A 104 -9.09 -14.68 15.01
CA VAL A 104 -10.27 -13.81 14.97
C VAL A 104 -10.68 -13.55 13.54
N LEU A 105 -11.98 -13.49 13.27
CA LEU A 105 -12.53 -13.05 11.98
C LEU A 105 -12.19 -11.57 11.74
N PRO A 106 -11.39 -11.22 10.72
CA PRO A 106 -10.94 -9.85 10.50
C PRO A 106 -12.08 -8.84 10.30
N ASP A 107 -13.18 -9.29 9.67
CA ASP A 107 -14.34 -8.46 9.38
C ASP A 107 -15.15 -8.09 10.64
N THR A 108 -14.97 -8.84 11.72
CA THR A 108 -15.63 -8.57 13.01
C THR A 108 -14.85 -7.60 13.89
N ILE A 109 -13.63 -7.23 13.50
CA ILE A 109 -12.78 -6.31 14.27
C ILE A 109 -13.11 -4.87 13.84
N PRO A 110 -13.52 -4.00 14.78
CA PRO A 110 -13.80 -2.60 14.47
C PRO A 110 -12.59 -1.90 13.82
N ALA A 111 -12.83 -1.08 12.81
CA ALA A 111 -11.78 -0.41 12.05
C ALA A 111 -10.86 0.43 12.95
N GLY A 112 -11.43 1.08 13.97
CA GLY A 112 -10.68 1.86 14.93
C GLY A 112 -9.69 1.05 15.78
N VAL A 113 -10.08 -0.17 16.16
CA VAL A 113 -9.18 -1.10 16.88
C VAL A 113 -7.99 -1.48 16.00
N VAL A 114 -8.23 -1.74 14.71
CA VAL A 114 -7.15 -2.04 13.74
C VAL A 114 -6.23 -0.84 13.54
N ALA A 115 -6.79 0.38 13.46
CA ALA A 115 -6.01 1.61 13.32
C ALA A 115 -5.10 1.85 14.53
N ARG A 116 -5.63 1.64 15.74
CA ARG A 116 -4.86 1.77 16.98
C ARG A 116 -3.78 0.69 17.12
N LEU A 117 -4.07 -0.55 16.71
CA LEU A 117 -3.06 -1.63 16.63
C LEU A 117 -1.91 -1.23 15.70
N ALA A 118 -2.24 -0.67 14.53
CA ALA A 118 -1.25 -0.21 13.57
C ALA A 118 -0.36 0.91 14.14
N ARG A 119 -0.95 1.87 14.86
CA ARG A 119 -0.24 2.94 15.57
C ARG A 119 0.74 2.39 16.61
N LEU A 120 0.33 1.40 17.40
CA LEU A 120 1.17 0.77 18.43
C LEU A 120 2.26 -0.15 17.86
N LEU A 121 2.02 -0.74 16.69
CA LEU A 121 2.99 -1.55 15.95
C LEU A 121 3.95 -0.70 15.11
N GLY A 122 3.66 0.58 14.87
CA GLY A 122 4.42 1.42 13.94
C GLY A 122 4.31 0.90 12.50
N ARG A 123 3.09 0.49 12.10
CA ARG A 123 2.77 -0.12 10.81
C ARG A 123 1.56 0.57 10.19
N GLN A 124 1.37 0.37 8.89
CA GLN A 124 0.19 0.88 8.20
C GLN A 124 -1.04 0.01 8.53
N VAL A 125 -2.23 0.62 8.55
CA VAL A 125 -3.49 -0.06 8.86
C VAL A 125 -3.74 -1.21 7.88
N GLN A 126 -3.47 -0.99 6.60
CA GLN A 126 -3.62 -1.98 5.53
C GLN A 126 -2.70 -3.18 5.77
N ALA A 127 -1.46 -2.95 6.24
CA ALA A 127 -0.51 -4.02 6.53
C ALA A 127 -0.97 -4.90 7.72
N VAL A 128 -1.56 -4.28 8.75
CA VAL A 128 -2.15 -5.01 9.89
C VAL A 128 -3.38 -5.81 9.45
N ARG A 129 -4.28 -5.21 8.65
CA ARG A 129 -5.46 -5.89 8.11
C ARG A 129 -5.07 -7.10 7.27
N ALA A 130 -4.17 -6.90 6.30
CA ALA A 130 -3.66 -7.98 5.45
C ALA A 130 -3.01 -9.10 6.28
N TYR A 131 -2.34 -8.78 7.39
CA TYR A 131 -1.81 -9.78 8.30
C TYR A 131 -2.91 -10.57 9.00
N LEU A 132 -3.96 -9.93 9.54
CA LEU A 132 -5.05 -10.60 10.24
C LEU A 132 -5.89 -11.51 9.32
N GLU A 133 -5.98 -11.18 8.03
CA GLU A 133 -6.66 -11.96 7.00
C GLU A 133 -5.97 -13.29 6.67
N GLN A 134 -4.68 -13.43 6.97
CA GLN A 134 -3.94 -14.66 6.74
C GLN A 134 -4.52 -15.87 7.53
N PRO A 135 -4.18 -17.11 7.14
CA PRO A 135 -4.64 -18.30 7.84
C PRO A 135 -4.25 -18.30 9.32
N ALA A 136 -5.17 -18.79 10.16
CA ALA A 136 -4.94 -18.92 11.60
C ALA A 136 -3.70 -19.78 11.88
N VAL A 137 -2.89 -19.37 12.85
CA VAL A 137 -1.73 -20.14 13.30
C VAL A 137 -2.12 -20.90 14.57
N LEU A 138 -2.19 -22.22 14.47
CA LEU A 138 -2.28 -23.07 15.65
C LEU A 138 -0.91 -23.10 16.33
N SER A 139 -0.75 -22.35 17.42
CA SER A 139 0.43 -22.48 18.27
C SER A 139 0.49 -23.91 18.81
N GLY A 140 1.64 -24.58 18.65
CA GLY A 140 1.81 -26.05 18.76
C GLY A 140 1.41 -26.72 20.09
N SER A 141 1.00 -25.95 21.11
CA SER A 141 0.48 -26.49 22.38
C SER A 141 -0.93 -27.08 22.30
N MET A 142 -1.70 -26.82 21.23
CA MET A 142 -3.04 -27.44 21.04
C MET A 142 -3.07 -28.59 20.02
N ALA A 143 -1.96 -28.89 19.35
CA ALA A 143 -1.90 -29.91 18.31
C ALA A 143 -1.94 -31.37 18.84
N TYR A 144 -2.00 -31.59 20.17
CA TYR A 144 -1.83 -32.92 20.77
C TYR A 144 -3.13 -33.70 21.06
N LYS A 145 -4.30 -33.25 20.59
CA LYS A 145 -5.59 -33.88 20.96
C LYS A 145 -6.50 -34.36 19.83
N SER A 146 -6.05 -34.49 18.58
CA SER A 146 -6.88 -35.19 17.59
C SER A 146 -6.08 -35.90 16.50
N LYS A 147 -6.45 -37.17 16.30
CA LYS A 147 -5.88 -38.14 15.35
C LYS A 147 -6.65 -38.13 14.02
N ALA A 148 -7.04 -36.94 13.55
CA ALA A 148 -7.65 -36.72 12.25
C ALA A 148 -6.93 -35.56 11.58
N ALA A 149 -6.61 -35.70 10.29
CA ALA A 149 -5.85 -34.72 9.52
C ALA A 149 -6.39 -33.30 9.74
N PRO A 150 -5.55 -32.31 10.10
CA PRO A 150 -6.03 -30.98 10.43
C PRO A 150 -6.36 -30.26 9.13
N VAL A 151 -7.64 -30.26 8.77
CA VAL A 151 -8.17 -29.21 7.90
C VAL A 151 -7.95 -27.92 8.66
N ALA A 152 -7.20 -26.98 8.08
CA ALA A 152 -6.89 -25.67 8.65
C ALA A 152 -8.12 -24.74 8.68
N SER A 153 -9.24 -25.27 9.17
CA SER A 153 -10.46 -24.59 9.55
C SER A 153 -10.52 -24.65 11.08
N ALA A 154 -9.50 -24.12 11.75
CA ALA A 154 -9.68 -23.80 13.17
C ALA A 154 -10.70 -22.67 13.20
N ASP A 155 -11.91 -22.96 13.70
CA ASP A 155 -13.03 -22.02 13.81
C ASP A 155 -12.52 -20.66 14.30
N LYS A 156 -12.46 -19.69 13.36
CA LYS A 156 -12.10 -18.32 13.69
C LYS A 156 -13.25 -17.77 14.52
N LEU A 157 -12.90 -17.19 15.66
CA LEU A 157 -13.83 -16.60 16.60
C LEU A 157 -14.19 -15.18 16.13
N SER A 158 -15.41 -14.70 16.40
CA SER A 158 -15.70 -13.28 16.26
C SER A 158 -14.96 -12.44 17.30
N PHE A 159 -14.81 -11.14 17.04
CA PHE A 159 -14.19 -10.22 17.98
C PHE A 159 -14.98 -10.12 19.30
N ASP A 160 -16.31 -10.11 19.25
CA ASP A 160 -17.16 -10.07 20.44
C ASP A 160 -17.02 -11.32 21.32
N GLU A 161 -17.01 -12.51 20.71
CA GLU A 161 -16.74 -13.75 21.42
C GLU A 161 -15.33 -13.78 22.03
N LEU A 162 -14.34 -13.14 21.39
CA LEU A 162 -12.99 -13.03 21.97
C LEU A 162 -13.02 -12.15 23.21
N LEU A 163 -13.75 -11.05 23.16
CA LEU A 163 -13.92 -10.15 24.30
C LEU A 163 -14.64 -10.89 25.46
N ASP A 164 -15.60 -11.78 25.14
CA ASP A 164 -16.28 -12.65 26.12
C ASP A 164 -15.30 -13.61 26.78
N GLN A 165 -14.51 -14.32 25.99
CA GLN A 165 -13.51 -15.26 26.50
C GLN A 165 -12.41 -14.57 27.32
N ALA A 166 -12.06 -13.33 26.94
CA ALA A 166 -11.09 -12.53 27.66
C ALA A 166 -11.68 -11.92 28.95
N GLY A 167 -12.99 -12.06 29.19
CA GLY A 167 -13.66 -11.59 30.41
C GLY A 167 -13.72 -10.07 30.54
N LEU A 168 -13.73 -9.32 29.42
CA LEU A 168 -13.85 -7.87 29.48
C LEU A 168 -15.26 -7.46 29.89
N SER A 169 -15.35 -6.55 30.85
CA SER A 169 -16.60 -5.89 31.20
C SER A 169 -17.12 -5.04 30.04
N GLU A 170 -18.43 -4.87 29.96
CA GLU A 170 -19.09 -4.03 28.94
C GLU A 170 -18.52 -2.60 28.86
N ALA A 171 -18.15 -2.02 30.01
CA ALA A 171 -17.52 -0.71 30.05
C ALA A 171 -16.11 -0.70 29.45
N ALA A 172 -15.33 -1.78 29.65
CA ALA A 172 -14.02 -1.92 29.05
C ALA A 172 -14.10 -2.16 27.53
N ARG A 173 -15.12 -2.89 27.07
CA ARG A 173 -15.38 -3.08 25.62
C ARG A 173 -15.71 -1.77 24.94
N ARG A 174 -16.64 -1.00 25.52
CA ARG A 174 -17.02 0.30 24.97
C ARG A 174 -15.83 1.22 24.81
N ARG A 175 -15.00 1.35 25.85
CA ARG A 175 -13.75 2.13 25.78
C ARG A 175 -12.80 1.62 24.71
N LEU A 176 -12.64 0.30 24.58
CA LEU A 176 -11.75 -0.29 23.59
C LEU A 176 -12.18 0.05 22.14
N ILE A 177 -13.49 0.13 21.90
CA ILE A 177 -14.07 0.47 20.60
C ILE A 177 -14.05 1.99 20.36
N GLU A 178 -14.53 2.78 21.33
CA GLU A 178 -14.61 4.25 21.26
C GLU A 178 -13.21 4.90 21.07
N GLU A 179 -12.21 4.49 21.87
CA GLU A 179 -10.83 5.00 21.72
C GLU A 179 -10.13 4.54 20.44
N GLY A 180 -10.76 3.64 19.67
CA GLY A 180 -10.31 3.26 18.35
C GLY A 180 -10.78 4.22 17.26
N GLU A 181 -11.90 4.92 17.47
CA GLU A 181 -12.52 5.79 16.46
C GLU A 181 -11.88 7.21 16.40
N ASP A 182 -11.01 7.54 17.37
CA ASP A 182 -10.21 8.77 17.48
C ASP A 182 -8.80 8.69 16.84
#